data_AF-A0AAN6UKD5-F1
#
_entry.id   AF-A0AAN6UKD5-F1
#
_cell.length_a   1.000
_cell.length_b   1.000
_cell.length_c   1.000
_cell.angle_alpha   90.00
_cell.angle_beta   90.00
_cell.angle_gamma   90.00
#
_symmetry.space_group_name_H-M   'P 1'
#
loop_
_entity.id
_entity.type
_entity.pdbx_description
1 polymer ?
#
loop_
_entity_poly.entity_id
_entity_poly.type
_entity_poly.pdbx_seq_one_letter_code
_entity_poly.pdbx_strand_id
1 'polypeptide(L)' 'MMAQPGPHQTTDKKRVKVYELRHGDWFDRGTGFCFACFVPVEEGQPKEPRVIVDSEDQPNRRLLETKIIKDDGFQKQQG' A
#
# COMPACT_ATOMS: atom_id res chain seq x y z
N MET A 1 26.52 -4.14 -28.21
CA MET A 1 25.82 -4.97 -27.20
C MET A 1 24.59 -4.19 -26.75
N MET A 2 23.39 -4.75 -26.86
CA MET A 2 22.16 -4.12 -26.36
C MET A 2 21.92 -4.59 -24.92
N ALA A 3 21.83 -3.66 -23.97
CA ALA A 3 21.48 -3.96 -22.59
C ALA A 3 19.99 -4.30 -22.50
N GLN A 4 19.66 -5.51 -22.08
CA GLN A 4 18.28 -5.85 -21.72
C GLN A 4 17.89 -5.07 -20.45
N PRO A 5 16.67 -4.54 -20.34
CA PRO A 5 16.17 -4.05 -19.07
C PRO A 5 16.08 -5.25 -18.12
N GLY A 6 16.90 -5.23 -17.07
CA GLY A 6 16.83 -6.22 -15.99
C GLY A 6 15.44 -6.22 -15.35
N PRO A 7 15.07 -7.31 -14.64
CA PRO A 7 13.79 -7.37 -13.94
C PRO A 7 13.65 -6.14 -13.06
N HIS A 8 12.52 -5.43 -13.19
CA HIS A 8 12.14 -4.28 -12.39
C HIS A 8 12.47 -4.62 -10.94
N GLN A 9 13.52 -3.98 -10.40
CA GLN A 9 14.02 -4.32 -9.09
C GLN A 9 12.88 -4.10 -8.09
N THR A 10 12.73 -5.05 -7.17
CA THR A 10 11.80 -5.03 -6.05
C THR A 10 12.10 -3.92 -5.03
N THR A 11 12.77 -2.84 -5.45
CA THR A 11 13.33 -1.76 -4.64
C THR A 11 12.34 -0.64 -4.32
N ASP A 12 11.15 -0.60 -4.94
CA ASP A 12 10.12 0.42 -4.65
C ASP A 12 9.23 0.08 -3.44
N LYS A 13 9.37 -1.12 -2.87
CA LYS A 13 8.58 -1.55 -1.72
C LYS A 13 9.10 -0.87 -0.45
N LYS A 14 8.40 0.15 0.01
CA LYS A 14 8.72 0.84 1.27
C LYS A 14 8.25 0.01 2.45
N ARG A 15 9.17 -0.37 3.34
CA ARG A 15 8.81 -1.03 4.60
C ARG A 15 8.14 -0.02 5.53
N VAL A 16 6.93 -0.33 6.00
CA VAL A 16 6.10 0.54 6.84
C VAL A 16 5.51 -0.24 8.02
N LYS A 17 5.09 0.49 9.04
CA LYS A 17 4.34 -0.01 10.18
C LYS A 17 2.91 0.52 10.07
N VAL A 18 1.91 -0.36 10.14
CA VAL A 18 0.49 0.01 10.01
C VAL A 18 -0.14 0.10 11.38
N TYR A 19 -0.78 1.22 11.68
CA TYR A 19 -1.56 1.42 12.90
C TYR A 19 -3.02 1.68 12.57
N GLU A 20 -3.92 1.20 13.42
CA GLU A 20 -5.36 1.44 13.35
C GLU A 20 -5.80 2.15 14.62
N LEU A 21 -6.50 3.27 14.48
CA LEU A 21 -7.06 4.00 15.63
C LEU A 21 -8.35 3.32 16.07
N ARG A 22 -8.40 2.79 17.29
CA ARG A 22 -9.58 2.15 17.89
C ARG A 22 -9.84 2.74 19.27
N HIS A 23 -11.02 3.32 19.47
CA HIS A 23 -11.43 3.91 20.75
C HIS A 23 -10.42 4.92 21.34
N GLY A 24 -9.69 5.66 20.48
CA GLY A 24 -8.67 6.63 20.90
C GLY A 24 -7.26 6.06 21.06
N ASP A 25 -7.09 4.75 20.96
CA ASP A 25 -5.79 4.08 21.04
C ASP A 25 -5.29 3.61 19.69
N TRP A 26 -3.97 3.70 19.48
CA TRP A 26 -3.30 3.21 18.29
C TRP A 26 -2.95 1.73 18.43
N PHE A 27 -3.59 0.89 17.61
CA PHE A 27 -3.35 -0.54 17.57
C PHE A 27 -2.38 -0.90 16.43
N ASP A 28 -1.26 -1.58 16.76
CA ASP A 28 -0.31 -2.08 15.76
C ASP A 28 -0.92 -3.25 14.97
N ARG A 29 -1.14 -3.05 13.67
CA ARG A 29 -1.63 -4.09 12.75
C ARG A 29 -0.51 -5.00 12.25
N GLY A 30 0.73 -4.50 12.21
CA GLY A 30 1.92 -5.20 11.77
C GLY A 30 2.88 -4.34 10.96
N THR A 31 4.04 -4.93 10.64
CA THR A 31 5.01 -4.37 9.69
C THR A 31 4.86 -5.03 8.33
N GLY A 32 4.99 -4.24 7.27
CA GLY A 32 4.79 -4.73 5.91
C GLY A 32 5.41 -3.84 4.85
N PHE A 33 5.18 -4.21 3.60
CA PHE A 33 5.68 -3.50 2.43
C PHE A 33 4.56 -2.73 1.74
N CYS A 34 4.70 -1.42 1.69
CA CYS A 34 3.77 -0.49 1.07
C CYS A 34 4.06 -0.34 -0.43
N PHE A 35 3.00 -0.37 -1.22
CA PHE A 35 3.01 0.00 -2.64
C PHE A 35 1.65 0.59 -3.05
N ALA A 36 1.63 1.29 -4.18
CA ALA A 36 0.41 1.82 -4.78
C ALA A 36 0.14 1.14 -6.12
N CYS A 37 -1.13 0.90 -6.45
CA CYS A 37 -1.51 0.33 -7.74
C CYS A 37 -2.93 0.77 -8.15
N PHE A 38 -3.26 0.52 -9.42
CA PHE A 38 -4.61 0.70 -9.96
C PHE A 38 -5.30 -0.67 -10.04
N VAL A 39 -6.39 -0.84 -9.29
CA VAL A 39 -7.14 -2.10 -9.18
C VAL A 39 -8.41 -2.03 -10.04
N PRO A 40 -8.67 -3.02 -10.92
CA PRO A 40 -9.93 -3.10 -11.64
C PRO A 40 -11.08 -3.41 -10.67
N VAL A 41 -12.23 -2.73 -10.86
CA VAL A 41 -13.41 -2.90 -10.01
C VAL A 41 -14.51 -3.64 -10.76
N GLU A 42 -14.91 -3.09 -11.91
CA GLU A 42 -15.91 -3.67 -12.79
C GLU A 42 -15.47 -3.53 -14.25
N GLU A 43 -15.99 -4.42 -15.10
CA GLU A 43 -15.70 -4.41 -16.53
C GLU A 43 -16.25 -3.11 -17.17
N GLY A 44 -15.39 -2.42 -17.92
CA GLY A 44 -15.73 -1.13 -18.53
C GLY A 44 -15.60 0.10 -17.63
N GLN A 45 -15.26 -0.05 -16.34
CA GLN A 45 -15.00 1.07 -15.44
C GLN A 45 -13.50 1.43 -15.34
N PRO A 46 -13.16 2.69 -15.06
CA PRO A 46 -11.79 3.08 -14.74
C PRO A 46 -11.26 2.30 -13.52
N LYS A 47 -9.98 1.92 -13.57
CA LYS A 47 -9.31 1.30 -12.42
C LYS A 47 -9.22 2.31 -11.26
N GLU A 48 -9.34 1.81 -10.03
CA GLU A 48 -9.25 2.64 -8.84
C GLU A 48 -7.83 2.64 -8.26
N PRO A 49 -7.28 3.82 -7.90
CA PRO A 49 -6.01 3.91 -7.21
C PRO A 49 -6.14 3.41 -5.77
N ARG A 50 -5.20 2.56 -5.34
CA ARG A 50 -5.13 2.03 -3.97
C ARG A 50 -3.72 2.11 -3.40
N VAL A 51 -3.64 2.29 -2.08
CA VAL A 51 -2.44 2.00 -1.29
C VAL A 51 -2.64 0.65 -0.62
N ILE A 52 -1.66 -0.23 -0.79
CA ILE A 52 -1.66 -1.58 -0.23
C ILE A 52 -0.42 -1.75 0.63
N VAL A 53 -0.60 -2.40 1.78
CA VAL A 53 0.49 -2.88 2.61
C VAL A 53 0.29 -4.38 2.85
N ASP A 54 1.22 -5.18 2.34
CA ASP A 54 1.28 -6.62 2.59
C ASP A 54 2.22 -6.92 3.76
N SER A 55 1.84 -7.88 4.61
CA SER A 55 2.62 -8.28 5.78
C SER A 55 4.00 -8.80 5.40
N GLU A 56 5.03 -8.45 6.17
CA GLU A 56 6.38 -9.01 5.95
C GLU A 56 6.49 -10.46 6.46
N ASP A 57 5.82 -10.77 7.58
CA ASP A 57 5.97 -12.08 8.25
C ASP A 57 4.94 -13.13 7.83
N GLN A 58 3.80 -12.72 7.25
CA GLN A 58 2.68 -13.61 6.93
C GLN A 58 2.35 -13.55 5.45
N PRO A 59 2.68 -14.61 4.67
CA PRO A 59 2.32 -14.68 3.26
C PRO A 59 0.82 -14.47 3.05
N ASN A 60 0.46 -13.66 2.05
CA ASN A 60 -0.93 -13.33 1.67
C ASN A 60 -1.75 -12.55 2.71
N ARG A 61 -1.15 -12.09 3.82
CA ARG A 61 -1.85 -11.23 4.77
C ARG A 61 -1.75 -9.75 4.36
N ARG A 62 -2.89 -9.18 3.99
CA ARG A 62 -3.05 -7.73 3.77
C ARG A 62 -3.16 -7.00 5.11
N LEU A 63 -2.23 -6.10 5.42
CA LEU A 63 -2.30 -5.26 6.62
C LEU A 63 -3.20 -4.04 6.40
N LEU A 64 -3.11 -3.44 5.21
CA LEU A 64 -3.91 -2.30 4.77
C LEU A 64 -4.23 -2.43 3.29
N GLU A 65 -5.46 -2.10 2.92
CA GLU A 65 -5.86 -1.76 1.57
C GLU A 65 -6.82 -0.58 1.67
N THR A 66 -6.45 0.55 1.08
CA THR A 66 -7.29 1.74 1.08
C THR A 66 -7.33 2.37 -0.30
N LYS A 67 -8.53 2.84 -0.68
CA LYS A 67 -8.72 3.61 -1.91
C LYS A 67 -8.16 5.01 -1.70
N ILE A 68 -7.61 5.61 -2.75
CA ILE A 68 -7.22 7.02 -2.75
C ILE A 68 -8.35 7.79 -3.43
N ILE A 69 -9.05 8.67 -2.71
CA ILE A 69 -10.02 9.60 -3.29
C ILE A 69 -9.63 11.04 -3.01
N LYS A 70 -10.10 11.97 -3.85
CA LYS A 70 -9.71 13.39 -3.80
C LYS A 70 -10.12 14.05 -2.47
N ASP A 71 -11.21 13.60 -1.89
CA ASP A 71 -11.78 14.18 -0.66
C ASP A 71 -11.14 13.62 0.62
N ASP A 72 -10.25 12.63 0.50
CA ASP A 72 -9.51 12.10 1.66
C ASP A 72 -8.41 13.07 2.11
N GLY A 73 -8.44 13.42 3.40
CA GLY A 73 -7.38 14.20 4.05
C GLY A 73 -6.20 13.32 4.48
N PHE A 74 -5.19 13.14 3.62
CA PHE A 74 -3.94 12.53 4.02
C PHE A 74 -3.01 13.57 4.67
N GLN A 75 -2.66 13.36 5.94
CA GLN A 75 -1.79 14.26 6.69
C GLN A 75 -0.43 13.60 6.99
N LYS A 76 0.66 14.28 6.61
CA LYS A 76 2.00 13.94 7.12
C LYS A 76 2.10 14.45 8.57
N GLN A 77 2.01 13.54 9.55
CA GLN A 77 1.99 13.93 10.96
C GLN A 77 3.37 14.28 11.53
N GLN A 78 4.44 13.62 11.08
CA GLN A 78 5.80 13.90 11.55
C GLN A 78 6.78 13.96 10.37
N GLY A 79 7.74 14.88 10.49
CA GLY A 79 8.73 15.28 9.48
C GLY A 79 9.82 14.26 9.28
#